data_AF-A0A5K1DDF7-F1
#
_entry.id   AF-A0A5K1DDF7-F1
#
_cell.length_a   1.000
_cell.length_b   1.000
_cell.length_c   1.000
_cell.angle_alpha   90.00
_cell.angle_beta   90.00
_cell.angle_gamma   90.00
#
_symmetry.space_group_name_H-M   'P 1'
#
loop_
_entity.id
_entity.type
_entity.pdbx_description
1 polymer ?
#
loop_
_entity_poly.entity_id
_entity_poly.type
_entity_poly.pdbx_seq_one_letter_code
_entity_poly.pdbx_strand_id
1 'polypeptide(L)' 'MLDVPMMPEKDKFHLFIIGLQSWAQADVERSNPETLEQAYVEAERLVDTQRKSYTDTFKSMKKFDHGGKKEEW' A
#
# COMPACT_ATOMS: atom_id res chain seq x y z
N MET A 1 -33.55 19.30 12.84
CA MET A 1 -32.57 18.37 12.23
C MET A 1 -31.37 19.23 11.85
N LEU A 2 -30.21 19.04 12.48
CA LEU A 2 -28.98 19.74 12.07
C LEU A 2 -28.61 19.16 10.72
N ASP A 3 -28.84 19.93 9.65
CA ASP A 3 -28.41 19.55 8.32
C ASP A 3 -26.90 19.72 8.28
N VAL A 4 -26.16 18.63 8.49
CA VAL A 4 -24.70 18.62 8.38
C VAL A 4 -24.41 18.57 6.88
N PRO A 5 -23.89 19.65 6.27
CA PRO A 5 -23.57 19.62 4.85
C PRO A 5 -22.59 18.48 4.61
N MET A 6 -22.96 17.57 3.70
CA MET A 6 -22.05 16.53 3.22
C MET A 6 -20.77 17.19 2.72
N MET A 7 -19.63 16.72 3.21
CA MET A 7 -18.32 17.20 2.78
C MET A 7 -18.18 17.08 1.25
N PRO A 8 -17.71 18.15 0.57
CA PRO A 8 -17.41 18.10 -0.86
C PRO A 8 -16.42 16.99 -1.19
N GLU A 9 -16.58 16.36 -2.36
CA GLU A 9 -15.73 15.23 -2.76
C GLU A 9 -14.24 15.59 -2.87
N LYS A 10 -13.94 16.81 -3.32
CA LYS A 10 -12.57 17.36 -3.34
C LYS A 10 -11.93 17.46 -1.94
N ASP A 11 -12.74 17.68 -0.91
CA ASP A 11 -12.25 17.82 0.46
C ASP A 11 -12.04 16.43 1.06
N LYS A 12 -12.92 15.47 0.73
CA LYS A 12 -12.72 14.05 1.03
C LYS A 12 -11.45 13.52 0.38
N PHE A 13 -11.19 13.88 -0.88
CA PHE A 13 -9.96 13.55 -1.60
C PHE A 13 -8.72 14.06 -0.87
N HIS A 14 -8.66 15.36 -0.56
CA HIS A 14 -7.52 15.91 0.16
C HIS A 14 -7.32 15.27 1.54
N LEU A 15 -8.40 15.06 2.30
CA LEU A 15 -8.31 14.41 3.60
C LEU A 15 -7.84 12.96 3.50
N PHE A 16 -8.26 12.24 2.46
CA PHE A 16 -7.76 10.89 2.20
C PHE A 16 -6.25 10.90 1.97
N ILE A 17 -5.75 11.75 1.08
CA ILE A 17 -4.31 11.85 0.76
C ILE A 17 -3.48 12.23 1.99
N ILE A 18 -3.91 13.23 2.78
CA ILE A 18 -3.22 13.67 4.00
C ILE A 18 -3.24 12.58 5.09
N GLY A 19 -4.25 11.71 5.09
CA GLY A 19 -4.36 10.61 6.04
C GLY A 19 -3.43 9.42 5.76
N LEU A 20 -2.76 9.37 4.61
CA LEU A 20 -1.85 8.29 4.25
C LEU A 20 -0.52 8.39 4.98
N GLN A 21 0.15 7.25 5.14
CA GLN A 21 1.57 7.23 5.53
C GLN A 21 2.41 7.95 4.49
N SER A 22 3.46 8.68 4.88
CA SER A 22 4.23 9.54 3.97
C SER A 22 4.76 8.82 2.72
N TRP A 23 5.16 7.55 2.84
CA TRP A 23 5.61 6.75 1.70
C TRP A 23 4.45 6.42 0.74
N ALA A 24 3.27 6.07 1.27
CA ALA A 24 2.09 5.76 0.48
C ALA A 24 1.50 7.02 -0.16
N GLN A 25 1.54 8.15 0.55
CA GLN A 25 1.16 9.45 0.01
C GLN A 25 2.00 9.79 -1.21
N ALA A 26 3.33 9.68 -1.12
CA ALA A 26 4.23 10.00 -2.24
C ALA A 26 3.98 9.10 -3.47
N ASP A 27 3.70 7.81 -3.26
CA ASP A 27 3.39 6.89 -4.37
C ASP A 27 2.01 7.16 -4.98
N VAL A 28 0.99 7.45 -4.17
CA VAL A 28 -0.35 7.81 -4.68
C VAL A 28 -0.34 9.17 -5.37
N GLU A 29 0.39 10.16 -4.88
CA GLU A 29 0.55 11.44 -5.58
C GLU A 29 1.27 11.25 -6.93
N ARG A 30 2.24 10.35 -6.99
CA ARG A 30 2.98 10.03 -8.23
C ARG A 30 2.09 9.40 -9.31
N SER A 31 1.04 8.67 -8.94
CA SER A 31 0.07 8.15 -9.92
C SER A 31 -0.90 9.21 -10.44
N ASN A 32 -0.85 10.43 -9.90
CA ASN A 32 -1.68 11.58 -10.28
C ASN A 32 -3.18 11.24 -10.40
N PRO A 33 -3.82 10.73 -9.33
CA PRO A 33 -5.24 10.42 -9.34
C PRO A 33 -6.05 11.72 -9.40
N GLU A 34 -7.05 11.74 -10.28
CA GLU A 34 -7.95 12.87 -10.47
C GLU A 34 -9.18 12.76 -9.54
N THR A 35 -9.45 11.57 -9.01
CA THR A 35 -10.62 11.29 -8.18
C THR A 35 -10.26 10.52 -6.90
N LEU A 36 -11.15 10.60 -5.91
CA LEU A 36 -11.05 9.83 -4.66
C LEU A 36 -11.04 8.32 -4.91
N GLU A 37 -11.85 7.85 -5.85
CA GLU A 37 -11.91 6.44 -6.20
C GLU A 37 -10.59 5.93 -6.79
N GLN A 38 -9.94 6.71 -7.68
CA GLN A 38 -8.62 6.36 -8.20
C GLN A 38 -7.55 6.32 -7.11
N ALA A 39 -7.56 7.28 -6.17
CA ALA A 39 -6.63 7.28 -5.05
C ALA A 39 -6.83 6.06 -4.13
N TYR A 40 -8.07 5.61 -3.91
CA TYR A 40 -8.34 4.36 -3.19
C TYR A 40 -7.76 3.14 -3.91
N VAL A 41 -8.01 3.02 -5.22
CA VAL A 41 -7.51 1.91 -6.02
C VAL A 41 -5.98 1.83 -5.99
N GLU A 42 -5.28 2.95 -6.14
CA GLU A 42 -3.82 2.97 -6.07
C GLU A 42 -3.30 2.66 -4.66
N ALA A 43 -3.94 3.19 -3.61
CA ALA A 43 -3.59 2.87 -2.23
C ALA A 43 -3.75 1.36 -1.93
N GLU A 44 -4.84 0.73 -2.36
CA GLU A 44 -5.04 -0.72 -2.22
C GLU A 44 -3.97 -1.51 -2.98
N ARG A 45 -3.65 -1.10 -4.20
CA ARG A 45 -2.62 -1.74 -5.03
C ARG A 45 -1.23 -1.68 -4.40
N LEU A 46 -0.91 -0.60 -3.68
CA LEU A 46 0.34 -0.49 -2.91
C LEU A 46 0.40 -1.53 -1.78
N VAL A 47 -0.70 -1.70 -1.03
CA VAL A 47 -0.79 -2.70 0.05
C VAL A 47 -0.62 -4.11 -0.52
N ASP A 48 -1.26 -4.42 -1.64
CA ASP A 48 -1.15 -5.73 -2.27
C ASP A 48 0.28 -6.01 -2.79
N THR A 49 0.94 -5.00 -3.35
CA THR A 49 2.33 -5.10 -3.80
C THR A 49 3.25 -5.39 -2.62
N GLN A 50 3.10 -4.64 -1.52
CA GLN A 50 3.90 -4.82 -0.30
C GLN A 50 3.67 -6.19 0.34
N ARG A 51 2.42 -6.65 0.40
CA ARG A 51 2.07 -7.99 0.90
C ARG A 51 2.70 -9.08 0.04
N LYS A 52 2.67 -8.91 -1.29
CA LYS A 52 3.27 -9.86 -2.22
C LYS A 52 4.79 -9.90 -2.07
N SER A 53 5.47 -8.75 -1.96
CA SER A 53 6.92 -8.71 -1.73
C SER A 53 7.33 -9.31 -0.39
N TYR A 54 6.54 -9.11 0.67
CA TYR A 54 6.78 -9.72 1.98
C TYR A 54 6.68 -11.24 1.91
N THR A 55 5.62 -11.77 1.30
CA THR A 55 5.44 -13.22 1.17
C THR A 55 6.49 -13.88 0.27
N ASP A 56 6.91 -13.20 -0.80
CA ASP A 56 7.97 -13.68 -1.68
C ASP A 56 9.34 -13.73 -0.98
N THR A 57 9.71 -12.65 -0.29
CA THR A 57 10.96 -12.56 0.49
C THR A 57 10.98 -13.59 1.63
N PHE A 58 9.86 -13.76 2.33
CA PHE A 58 9.76 -14.76 3.40
C PHE A 58 9.88 -16.19 2.85
N LYS A 59 9.27 -16.47 1.69
CA LYS A 59 9.38 -17.78 1.03
C LYS A 59 10.82 -18.05 0.55
N SER A 60 11.51 -17.07 0.00
CA SER A 60 12.90 -17.23 -0.46
C SER A 60 13.86 -17.46 0.71
N MET A 61 13.69 -16.72 1.82
CA MET A 61 14.48 -16.88 3.03
C MET A 61 14.32 -18.28 3.65
N LYS A 62 13.10 -18.82 3.67
CA LYS A 62 12.83 -20.20 4.14
C LYS A 62 13.47 -21.27 3.26
N LYS A 63 13.60 -21.04 1.94
CA LYS A 63 14.28 -21.97 1.03
C LYS A 63 15.81 -21.94 1.19
N PHE A 64 16.38 -20.80 1.58
CA PHE A 64 17.82 -20.66 1.79
C PHE A 64 18.30 -21.39 3.05
N ASP A 65 17.46 -21.42 4.09
CA ASP A 65 17.77 -22.04 5.38
C ASP A 65 17.85 -23.58 5.35
N HIS A 66 17.65 -24.22 4.20
CA HIS A 66 17.71 -25.69 4.05
C HIS A 66 18.90 -26.15 3.17
N GLY A 67 19.83 -25.24 2.82
CA GLY A 67 20.98 -25.52 1.95
C GLY A 67 22.28 -25.92 2.66
N GLY A 68 22.29 -26.05 3.99
CA GLY A 68 23.53 -26.08 4.78
C GLY A 68 23.76 -27.35 5.59
N LYS A 69 23.79 -28.54 4.99
CA LYS A 69 24.54 -29.70 5.53
C LYS A 69 25.05 -30.59 4.38
N LYS A 70 26.26 -30.31 3.90
CA LYS A 70 27.14 -31.35 3.34
C LYS A 70 28.17 -31.66 4.41
N GLU A 71 27.89 -32.68 5.22
CA GLU A 71 28.94 -33.38 5.97
C GLU A 71 29.72 -34.21 4.95
N GLU A 72 30.98 -33.84 4.72
CA GLU A 72 31.98 -34.72 4.11
C GLU A 72 32.79 -35.35 5.25
N TRP A 73 32.58 -36.64 5.47
CA TRP A 73 33.58 -37.61 5.95
C TRP A 73 33.48 -38.84 5.05
#